data_AF-A0A6V7M2M0-F1
#
_entry.id   AF-A0A6V7M2M0-F1
#
_cell.length_a   1.000
_cell.length_b   1.000
_cell.length_c   1.000
_cell.angle_alpha   90.00
_cell.angle_beta   90.00
_cell.angle_gamma   90.00
#
_symmetry.space_group_name_H-M   'P 1'
#
loop_
_entity.id
_entity.type
_entity.pdbx_description
1 polymer ?
#
loop_
_entity_poly.entity_id
_entity_poly.type
_entity_poly.pdbx_seq_one_letter_code
_entity_poly.pdbx_strand_id
1 'polypeptide(L)' 'SQRNRMRQGPRYPLFEEFVRWLLCEWRAGNELDMHWTPVLQFCTPCQVRFDVIAKFETLQ' A
#
# COMPACT_ATOMS: atom_id res chain seq x y z
N SER A 1 -31.89 -34.43 -1.04
CA SER A 1 -31.98 -33.32 -2.02
C SER A 1 -30.99 -32.23 -1.62
N GLN A 2 -30.36 -31.60 -2.61
CA GLN A 2 -29.02 -31.01 -2.58
C GLN A 2 -28.86 -29.77 -1.67
N ARG A 3 -27.73 -29.69 -0.95
CA ARG A 3 -27.32 -28.51 -0.17
C ARG A 3 -27.15 -27.32 -1.11
N ASN A 4 -27.82 -26.22 -0.79
CA ASN A 4 -27.79 -24.96 -1.50
C ASN A 4 -26.36 -24.38 -1.44
N ARG A 5 -25.54 -24.64 -2.47
CA ARG A 5 -24.16 -24.18 -2.56
C ARG A 5 -24.20 -22.73 -3.03
N MET A 6 -24.33 -21.80 -2.09
CA MET A 6 -24.22 -20.36 -2.37
C MET A 6 -22.87 -20.13 -3.05
N ARG A 7 -22.90 -19.75 -4.33
CA ARG A 7 -21.71 -19.40 -5.10
C ARG A 7 -21.14 -18.12 -4.49
N GLN A 8 -20.19 -18.26 -3.57
CA GLN A 8 -19.48 -17.11 -3.03
C GLN A 8 -18.61 -16.55 -4.16
N GLY A 9 -18.89 -15.31 -4.56
CA GLY A 9 -18.00 -14.55 -5.43
C GLY A 9 -16.64 -14.32 -4.75
N PRO A 10 -15.65 -13.80 -5.49
CA PRO A 10 -14.34 -13.52 -4.92
C PRO A 10 -14.47 -12.57 -3.72
N ARG A 11 -13.90 -12.96 -2.58
CA ARG A 11 -13.77 -12.10 -1.39
C ARG A 11 -12.54 -11.22 -1.58
N TYR A 12 -12.74 -9.91 -1.60
CA TYR A 12 -11.66 -8.92 -1.57
C TYR A 12 -11.36 -8.52 -0.12
N PRO A 13 -10.10 -8.20 0.22
CA PRO A 13 -9.75 -7.73 1.55
C PRO A 13 -10.40 -6.37 1.81
N LEU A 14 -10.81 -6.14 3.05
CA LEU A 14 -11.08 -4.80 3.55
C LEU A 14 -9.79 -3.99 3.58
N PHE A 15 -9.92 -2.66 3.56
CA PHE A 15 -8.77 -1.76 3.63
C PHE A 15 -7.86 -2.08 4.84
N GLU A 16 -8.44 -2.34 6.01
CA GLU A 16 -7.68 -2.69 7.20
C GLU A 16 -6.94 -4.04 7.08
N GLU A 17 -7.57 -5.04 6.47
CA GLU A 17 -6.94 -6.35 6.22
C GLU A 17 -5.73 -6.18 5.28
N PHE A 18 -5.88 -5.36 4.24
CA PHE A 18 -4.81 -5.02 3.32
C PHE A 18 -3.65 -4.27 4.00
N VAL A 19 -3.95 -3.22 4.77
CA VAL A 19 -2.91 -2.45 5.49
C VAL A 19 -2.16 -3.32 6.49
N ARG A 20 -2.86 -4.18 7.23
CA ARG A 20 -2.22 -5.13 8.16
C ARG A 20 -1.27 -6.08 7.44
N TRP A 21 -1.69 -6.64 6.30
CA TRP A 21 -0.84 -7.48 5.47
C TRP A 21 0.40 -6.72 4.97
N LEU A 22 0.21 -5.53 4.41
CA LEU A 22 1.28 -4.69 3.87
C LEU A 22 2.37 -4.40 4.92
N LEU A 23 1.97 -4.08 6.15
CA LEU A 23 2.91 -3.83 7.26
C LEU A 23 3.67 -5.10 7.69
N CYS A 24 3.07 -6.28 7.57
CA CYS A 24 3.76 -7.55 7.84
C CYS A 24 4.82 -7.85 6.78
N GLU A 25 4.49 -7.67 5.50
CA GLU A 25 5.44 -7.83 4.39
C GLU A 25 6.62 -6.86 4.53
N TRP A 26 6.35 -5.60 4.84
CA TRP A 26 7.39 -4.59 5.09
C TRP A 26 8.33 -5.01 6.23
N ARG A 27 7.78 -5.50 7.35
CA ARG A 27 8.59 -5.98 8.50
C ARG A 27 9.38 -7.24 8.18
N ALA A 28 8.87 -8.10 7.31
CA ALA A 28 9.58 -9.28 6.85
C ALA A 28 10.73 -8.97 5.88
N GLY A 29 10.80 -7.72 5.38
CA GLY A 29 11.78 -7.32 4.38
C GLY A 29 11.46 -7.85 2.98
N ASN A 30 10.20 -8.21 2.71
CA ASN A 30 9.77 -8.63 1.39
C ASN A 30 9.71 -7.43 0.45
N GLU A 31 9.95 -7.66 -0.84
CA GLU A 31 9.78 -6.61 -1.84
C GLU A 31 8.31 -6.23 -1.94
N LEU A 32 8.06 -4.93 -1.81
CA LEU A 32 6.76 -4.33 -2.00
C LEU A 32 6.72 -3.66 -3.37
N ASP A 33 5.53 -3.63 -3.96
CA ASP A 33 5.30 -2.83 -5.15
C ASP A 33 5.65 -1.35 -4.88
N MET A 34 6.16 -0.66 -5.91
CA MET A 34 6.69 0.70 -5.82
C MET A 34 5.72 1.72 -5.19
N HIS A 35 4.41 1.49 -5.30
CA HIS A 35 3.38 2.36 -4.71
C HIS A 35 3.34 2.30 -3.18
N TRP A 36 3.88 1.23 -2.58
CA TRP A 36 3.87 0.98 -1.14
C TRP A 36 5.23 1.13 -0.47
N THR A 37 6.17 1.70 -1.18
CA THR A 37 7.55 1.93 -0.76
C THR A 37 7.87 3.41 -0.73
N PRO A 38 8.80 3.86 0.14
CA PRO A 38 9.22 5.24 0.16
C PRO A 38 9.74 5.70 -1.21
N VAL A 39 9.23 6.81 -1.73
CA VAL A 39 9.65 7.39 -3.02
C VAL A 39 11.16 7.65 -3.11
N LEU A 40 11.80 7.88 -1.96
CA LEU A 40 13.25 8.04 -1.79
C LEU A 40 14.07 6.84 -2.28
N GLN A 41 13.44 5.66 -2.41
CA GLN A 41 14.10 4.44 -2.89
C GLN A 41 14.18 4.36 -4.41
N PHE A 42 13.35 5.12 -5.14
CA PHE A 42 13.28 5.07 -6.62
C PHE A 42 13.82 6.35 -7.25
N CYS A 43 13.46 7.48 -6.65
CA CYS A 43 13.95 8.78 -7.06
C CYS A 43 15.02 9.22 -6.07
N THR A 44 16.08 9.80 -6.59
CA THR A 44 17.04 10.63 -5.84
C THR A 44 16.44 12.04 -5.78
N PRO A 45 15.56 12.37 -4.81
CA PRO A 45 14.90 13.68 -4.78
C PRO A 45 15.90 14.82 -4.70
N CYS A 46 17.11 14.59 -4.18
CA CYS A 46 18.20 15.56 -4.16
C CYS A 46 18.70 15.95 -5.56
N GLN A 47 18.44 15.15 -6.60
CA GLN A 47 18.79 15.45 -7.98
C GLN A 47 17.70 16.25 -8.71
N VAL A 48 16.50 16.36 -8.12
CA VAL A 48 15.42 17.17 -8.65
C VAL A 48 15.38 18.48 -7.88
N ARG A 49 15.36 19.60 -8.60
CA ARG A 49 15.21 20.93 -7.97
C ARG A 49 13.74 21.18 -7.65
N PHE A 50 13.36 20.89 -6.43
CA PHE A 50 12.05 21.27 -5.90
C PHE A 50 12.11 22.66 -5.27
N ASP A 51 11.19 23.55 -5.65
CA ASP A 51 11.00 24.83 -4.97
C ASP A 51 10.31 24.65 -3.61
N VAL A 52 9.44 23.64 -3.49
CA VAL A 52 8.68 23.32 -2.27
C VAL A 52 8.50 21.81 -2.12
N ILE A 53 8.73 21.30 -0.91
CA ILE A 53 8.35 19.94 -0.49
C ILE A 53 7.24 20.08 0.55
N ALA A 54 5.99 19.83 0.16
CA ALA A 54 4.82 20.01 1.02
C ALA A 54 4.31 18.66 1.57
N LYS A 55 3.79 18.70 2.80
CA LYS A 55 3.17 17.55 3.47
C LYS A 55 1.68 17.84 3.67
N PHE A 56 0.82 17.06 3.02
CA PHE A 56 -0.63 17.28 3.01
C PHE A 56 -1.25 17.25 4.41
N GLU A 57 -0.73 16.43 5.31
CA GLU A 57 -1.24 16.29 6.67
C GLU A 57 -0.95 17.52 7.56
N THR A 58 -0.08 18.42 7.09
CA THR A 58 0.30 19.66 7.82
C THR A 58 -0.06 20.93 7.05
N LEU A 59 -0.66 20.82 5.87
CA LEU A 59 -1.24 21.97 5.17
C LEU A 59 -2.48 22.42 5.94
N GLN A 60 -2.47 23.69 6.38
CA GLN A 60 -3.63 24.35 7.00
C GLN A 60 -4.57 24.93 5.94
#